data_AF-A0AA39GG48-F1
#
_entry.id   AF-A0AA39GG48-F1
#
_cell.length_a   1.000
_cell.length_b   1.000
_cell.length_c   1.000
_cell.angle_alpha   90.00
_cell.angle_beta   90.00
_cell.angle_gamma   90.00
#
_symmetry.space_group_name_H-M   'P 1'
#
loop_
_entity.id
_entity.type
_entity.pdbx_description
1 polymer ?
#
loop_
_entity_poly.entity_id
_entity_poly.type
_entity_poly.pdbx_seq_one_letter_code
_entity_poly.pdbx_strand_id
1 'polypeptide(L)'
;MFYQPIVTSALLLAVGAHAAVHNSSYNWAGGIVELPGKIIEASVQVVVPECTDSNFNSIAGMSGWVGIDGYGACDGALLQTGFGCSIINGDGKQNLSYNVWTEWYPATSVTYDNFDVKAGDLLSLSVSAKSKTSGSTSIYNHRTGQRKQTQYTDQPSLCLDYAEWIVESEFFEDHGIDGGELTANFTPVDFSQVSYLTSDHKTGTVAVDDLFNMVQNDNTTVAESCYKSEGNFVVRFTQPASWHPWE
;
A
#
# COMPACT_ATOMS: atom_id res chain seq x y z
N MET A 1 -10.24 -14.23 26.83
CA MET A 1 -11.35 -13.87 25.92
C MET A 1 -10.75 -12.86 24.97
N PHE A 2 -10.36 -13.27 23.77
CA PHE A 2 -9.60 -12.42 22.86
C PHE A 2 -10.57 -11.51 22.10
N TYR A 3 -10.36 -10.20 22.23
CA TYR A 3 -10.98 -9.19 21.37
C TYR A 3 -10.00 -8.88 20.23
N GLN A 4 -10.47 -8.92 18.99
CA GLN A 4 -9.80 -8.30 17.85
C GLN A 4 -10.42 -6.91 17.68
N PRO A 5 -9.64 -5.81 17.61
CA PRO A 5 -10.15 -4.52 17.19
C PRO A 5 -10.38 -4.48 15.67
N ILE A 6 -11.23 -3.56 15.24
CA ILE A 6 -11.66 -3.38 13.85
C ILE A 6 -11.04 -2.07 13.35
N VAL A 7 -10.38 -2.10 12.19
CA VAL A 7 -9.78 -0.91 11.57
C VAL A 7 -10.85 -0.13 10.79
N THR A 8 -10.87 1.19 10.93
CA THR A 8 -11.69 2.12 10.13
C THR A 8 -10.85 3.32 9.71
N SER A 9 -11.03 3.82 8.48
CA SER A 9 -10.20 4.89 7.88
C SER A 9 -11.06 6.06 7.37
N ALA A 10 -10.52 7.29 7.38
CA ALA A 10 -11.21 8.51 6.94
C ALA A 10 -10.24 9.57 6.37
N LEU A 11 -10.65 10.35 5.36
CA LEU A 11 -9.78 11.24 4.55
C LEU A 11 -10.49 12.55 4.12
N LEU A 12 -9.79 13.70 4.05
CA LEU A 12 -10.29 14.97 3.45
C LEU A 12 -9.15 15.91 2.91
N LEU A 13 -9.48 17.00 2.16
CA LEU A 13 -8.67 17.59 1.06
C LEU A 13 -8.07 19.04 1.18
N ALA A 14 -6.97 19.29 0.42
CA ALA A 14 -6.57 20.51 -0.38
C ALA A 14 -5.89 21.78 0.27
N VAL A 15 -5.05 22.65 -0.38
CA VAL A 15 -4.27 22.72 -1.67
C VAL A 15 -3.25 23.92 -1.75
N GLY A 16 -2.06 23.75 -2.38
CA GLY A 16 -1.36 24.74 -3.26
C GLY A 16 -0.20 25.65 -2.72
N ALA A 17 0.81 26.12 -3.49
CA ALA A 17 1.32 25.79 -4.85
C ALA A 17 2.70 26.48 -5.19
N HIS A 18 3.41 25.97 -6.23
CA HIS A 18 4.64 26.42 -6.96
C HIS A 18 5.96 25.68 -6.63
N ALA A 19 6.64 24.97 -7.55
CA ALA A 19 6.18 24.32 -8.78
C ALA A 19 6.17 22.81 -8.49
N ALA A 20 4.99 22.29 -8.15
CA ALA A 20 4.83 20.96 -7.60
C ALA A 20 4.42 19.96 -8.68
N VAL A 21 4.91 18.72 -8.57
CA VAL A 21 4.18 17.57 -9.09
C VAL A 21 2.83 17.58 -8.38
N HIS A 22 1.74 17.67 -9.14
CA HIS A 22 0.37 17.85 -8.61
C HIS A 22 -0.19 16.59 -7.93
N ASN A 23 0.68 15.60 -7.74
CA ASN A 23 0.43 14.22 -7.39
C ASN A 23 1.28 13.91 -6.14
N SER A 24 0.68 14.15 -4.98
CA SER A 24 1.22 13.73 -3.68
C SER A 24 0.08 13.33 -2.76
N SER A 25 0.28 12.28 -1.98
CA SER A 25 -0.66 11.86 -0.93
C SER A 25 -0.01 11.99 0.45
N TYR A 26 -0.84 12.12 1.49
CA TYR A 26 -0.38 12.15 2.88
C TYR A 26 0.12 10.78 3.36
N ASN A 27 -0.51 9.69 2.91
CA ASN A 27 -0.20 8.33 3.32
C ASN A 27 0.42 7.44 2.24
N TRP A 28 0.33 7.80 0.95
CA TRP A 28 0.70 6.93 -0.17
C TRP A 28 1.83 7.52 -1.04
N ALA A 29 2.71 6.66 -1.55
CA ALA A 29 3.57 6.91 -2.70
C ALA A 29 3.48 5.71 -3.66
N GLY A 30 3.42 5.96 -4.96
CA GLY A 30 3.42 4.87 -5.93
C GLY A 30 3.03 5.32 -7.32
N GLY A 31 2.29 4.46 -8.03
CA GLY A 31 1.63 4.79 -9.29
C GLY A 31 0.14 4.47 -9.26
N ILE A 32 -0.69 5.34 -9.84
CA ILE A 32 -2.14 5.16 -10.05
C ILE A 32 -2.44 5.40 -11.52
N VAL A 33 -3.18 4.49 -12.15
CA VAL A 33 -3.74 4.64 -13.51
C VAL A 33 -5.26 4.79 -13.43
N GLU A 34 -5.79 5.89 -13.93
CA GLU A 34 -7.25 6.14 -14.05
C GLU A 34 -7.77 5.73 -15.44
N LEU A 35 -8.68 4.74 -15.48
CA LEU A 35 -9.44 4.34 -16.66
C LEU A 35 -10.90 4.02 -16.27
N PRO A 36 -11.79 5.03 -16.19
CA PRO A 36 -13.10 4.90 -15.56
C PRO A 36 -13.95 3.77 -16.12
N GLY A 37 -14.42 2.89 -15.23
CA GLY A 37 -15.27 1.73 -15.48
C GLY A 37 -14.60 0.59 -16.27
N LYS A 38 -13.27 0.54 -16.38
CA LYS A 38 -12.54 -0.41 -17.23
C LYS A 38 -11.57 -1.32 -16.51
N ILE A 39 -11.00 -0.94 -15.37
CA ILE A 39 -9.97 -1.74 -14.70
C ILE A 39 -10.59 -3.03 -14.15
N ILE A 40 -10.11 -4.19 -14.59
CA ILE A 40 -10.55 -5.49 -14.05
C ILE A 40 -9.44 -6.28 -13.39
N GLU A 41 -8.17 -6.06 -13.72
CA GLU A 41 -7.05 -6.67 -12.99
C GLU A 41 -5.91 -5.66 -12.80
N ALA A 42 -5.19 -5.79 -11.69
CA ALA A 42 -3.94 -5.09 -11.42
C ALA A 42 -2.93 -6.07 -10.80
N SER A 43 -1.66 -6.01 -11.20
CA SER A 43 -0.64 -7.00 -10.84
C SER A 43 0.76 -6.41 -10.83
N VAL A 44 1.66 -7.01 -10.03
CA VAL A 44 3.06 -6.60 -9.93
C VAL A 44 3.95 -7.71 -9.36
N GLN A 45 5.25 -7.63 -9.65
CA GLN A 45 6.30 -8.28 -8.87
C GLN A 45 7.03 -7.25 -8.03
N VAL A 46 7.03 -7.43 -6.71
CA VAL A 46 7.61 -6.47 -5.75
C VAL A 46 8.59 -7.17 -4.81
N VAL A 47 9.70 -6.48 -4.50
CA VAL A 47 10.67 -6.95 -3.50
C VAL A 47 10.29 -6.37 -2.14
N VAL A 48 10.12 -7.23 -1.14
CA VAL A 48 9.87 -6.81 0.25
C VAL A 48 11.11 -6.07 0.77
N PRO A 49 10.99 -4.82 1.25
CA PRO A 49 12.13 -4.05 1.73
C PRO A 49 12.63 -4.56 3.09
N GLU A 50 13.88 -4.24 3.43
CA GLU A 50 14.28 -4.13 4.84
C GLU A 50 13.63 -2.88 5.45
N CYS A 51 12.95 -3.05 6.58
CA CYS A 51 12.37 -1.97 7.39
C CYS A 51 13.16 -1.78 8.69
N THR A 52 13.32 -0.52 9.10
CA THR A 52 14.02 -0.12 10.33
C THR A 52 13.32 1.08 10.98
N ASP A 53 13.51 1.25 12.29
CA ASP A 53 13.12 2.46 13.01
C ASP A 53 14.31 2.93 13.86
N SER A 54 14.56 4.24 13.84
CA SER A 54 15.58 4.94 14.62
C SER A 54 15.11 5.38 16.01
N ASN A 55 13.80 5.36 16.28
CA ASN A 55 13.21 5.76 17.56
C ASN A 55 12.80 4.52 18.39
N PHE A 56 13.62 4.17 19.38
CA PHE A 56 13.43 2.97 20.20
C PHE A 56 12.26 3.02 21.21
N ASN A 57 11.37 4.03 21.11
CA ASN A 57 10.15 4.15 21.91
C ASN A 57 8.88 4.39 21.07
N SER A 58 8.92 4.15 19.74
CA SER A 58 7.75 4.24 18.84
C SER A 58 7.28 2.89 18.32
N ILE A 59 6.08 2.92 17.75
CA ILE A 59 5.61 1.96 16.76
C ILE A 59 5.80 2.61 15.38
N ALA A 60 6.31 1.84 14.42
CA ALA A 60 6.47 2.31 13.06
C ALA A 60 6.08 1.20 12.07
N GLY A 61 5.44 1.58 10.96
CA GLY A 61 4.94 0.63 9.98
C GLY A 61 5.01 1.16 8.54
N MET A 62 5.05 0.25 7.59
CA MET A 62 4.74 0.54 6.19
C MET A 62 4.23 -0.72 5.49
N SER A 63 3.38 -0.53 4.50
CA SER A 63 2.86 -1.60 3.66
C SER A 63 3.20 -1.35 2.19
N GLY A 64 3.20 -2.42 1.40
CA GLY A 64 3.41 -2.37 -0.03
C GLY A 64 2.44 -3.30 -0.75
N TRP A 65 1.62 -2.76 -1.66
CA TRP A 65 0.43 -3.43 -2.15
C TRP A 65 0.05 -3.08 -3.60
N VAL A 66 -0.90 -3.85 -4.13
CA VAL A 66 -1.56 -3.60 -5.43
C VAL A 66 -3.08 -3.65 -5.24
N GLY A 67 -3.78 -2.72 -5.89
CA GLY A 67 -5.22 -2.48 -5.66
C GLY A 67 -6.01 -2.11 -6.91
N ILE A 68 -7.34 -2.14 -6.75
CA ILE A 68 -8.34 -1.58 -7.66
C ILE A 68 -9.28 -0.67 -6.85
N ASP A 69 -9.51 0.53 -7.39
CA ASP A 69 -10.23 1.66 -6.81
C ASP A 69 -9.52 2.33 -5.62
N GLY A 70 -10.16 2.56 -4.47
CA GLY A 70 -9.57 3.26 -3.31
C GLY A 70 -9.35 4.77 -3.46
N TYR A 71 -8.92 5.23 -4.64
CA TYR A 71 -8.61 6.62 -4.95
C TYR A 71 -9.82 7.43 -5.47
N GLY A 72 -9.72 8.74 -5.33
CA GLY A 72 -10.59 9.71 -6.02
C GLY A 72 -12.05 9.71 -5.53
N ALA A 73 -12.98 9.83 -6.48
CA ALA A 73 -14.41 9.93 -6.20
C ALA A 73 -15.15 8.57 -6.22
N CYS A 74 -14.43 7.46 -6.11
CA CYS A 74 -15.06 6.15 -5.98
C CYS A 74 -15.61 5.95 -4.56
N ASP A 75 -16.93 5.78 -4.42
CA ASP A 75 -17.61 5.64 -3.13
C ASP A 75 -17.29 4.32 -2.42
N GLY A 76 -16.11 4.24 -1.79
CA GLY A 76 -15.89 3.50 -0.55
C GLY A 76 -15.53 2.01 -0.66
N ALA A 77 -15.12 1.51 -1.83
CA ALA A 77 -14.58 0.16 -1.98
C ALA A 77 -13.16 0.16 -2.58
N LEU A 78 -12.33 -0.76 -2.09
CA LEU A 78 -10.96 -0.99 -2.56
C LEU A 78 -10.64 -2.47 -2.42
N LEU A 79 -10.32 -3.14 -3.54
CA LEU A 79 -9.89 -4.53 -3.56
C LEU A 79 -8.36 -4.57 -3.67
N GLN A 80 -7.68 -5.03 -2.62
CA GLN A 80 -6.22 -4.91 -2.53
C GLN A 80 -5.54 -6.07 -1.79
N THR A 81 -4.24 -6.25 -2.05
CA THR A 81 -3.42 -7.28 -1.39
C THR A 81 -1.96 -6.87 -1.39
N GLY A 82 -1.24 -7.20 -0.31
CA GLY A 82 0.11 -6.69 -0.11
C GLY A 82 0.92 -7.43 0.94
N PHE A 83 2.07 -6.83 1.24
CA PHE A 83 2.89 -7.12 2.40
C PHE A 83 2.86 -5.92 3.37
N GLY A 84 3.23 -6.18 4.62
CA GLY A 84 3.49 -5.15 5.63
C GLY A 84 4.78 -5.45 6.37
N CYS A 85 5.36 -4.42 6.96
CA CYS A 85 6.33 -4.56 8.03
C CYS A 85 5.95 -3.62 9.18
N SER A 86 5.99 -4.16 10.38
CA SER A 86 5.65 -3.41 11.60
C SER A 86 6.78 -3.57 12.61
N ILE A 87 7.13 -2.47 13.26
CA ILE A 87 8.22 -2.36 14.21
C ILE A 87 7.65 -1.88 15.53
N ILE A 88 7.72 -2.72 16.56
CA ILE A 88 7.29 -2.41 17.91
C ILE A 88 8.53 -2.33 18.80
N ASN A 89 8.94 -1.10 19.13
CA ASN A 89 10.08 -0.86 20.00
C ASN A 89 9.66 -0.74 21.46
N GLY A 90 10.46 -1.29 22.38
CA GLY A 90 10.21 -1.23 23.82
C GLY A 90 11.31 -1.91 24.64
N ASP A 91 11.54 -1.46 25.87
CA ASP A 91 12.60 -1.94 26.78
C ASP A 91 14.00 -2.01 26.14
N GLY A 92 14.31 -1.09 25.21
CA GLY A 92 15.57 -1.07 24.46
C GLY A 92 15.71 -2.18 23.43
N LYS A 93 14.61 -2.82 23.02
CA LYS A 93 14.55 -3.85 21.98
C LYS A 93 13.68 -3.40 20.82
N GLN A 94 14.02 -3.87 19.63
CA GLN A 94 13.26 -3.68 18.40
C GLN A 94 12.67 -5.01 17.97
N ASN A 95 11.34 -5.09 17.85
CA ASN A 95 10.64 -6.26 17.34
C ASN A 95 10.09 -5.93 15.96
N LEU A 96 10.78 -6.41 14.92
CA LEU A 96 10.39 -6.28 13.52
C LEU A 96 9.65 -7.55 13.09
N SER A 97 8.43 -7.38 12.57
CA SER A 97 7.62 -8.44 11.94
C SER A 97 7.28 -8.08 10.50
N TYR A 98 7.20 -9.11 9.65
CA TYR A 98 6.67 -9.01 8.29
C TYR A 98 5.40 -9.86 8.18
N ASN A 99 4.43 -9.38 7.43
CA ASN A 99 3.19 -10.09 7.13
C ASN A 99 2.80 -9.92 5.65
N VAL A 100 1.87 -10.76 5.20
CA VAL A 100 1.15 -10.57 3.93
C VAL A 100 -0.35 -10.65 4.17
N TRP A 101 -1.12 -9.88 3.42
CA TRP A 101 -2.51 -9.60 3.75
C TRP A 101 -3.38 -9.39 2.51
N THR A 102 -4.70 -9.46 2.72
CA THR A 102 -5.74 -9.36 1.70
C THR A 102 -6.90 -8.53 2.23
N GLU A 103 -7.53 -7.70 1.40
CA GLU A 103 -8.63 -6.83 1.83
C GLU A 103 -9.66 -6.57 0.72
N TRP A 104 -10.89 -6.37 1.16
CA TRP A 104 -11.91 -5.66 0.38
C TRP A 104 -12.49 -4.58 1.31
N TYR A 105 -11.92 -3.38 1.23
CA TYR A 105 -12.34 -2.23 2.04
C TYR A 105 -13.83 -1.94 1.80
N PRO A 106 -14.63 -1.57 2.81
CA PRO A 106 -14.27 -1.16 4.17
C PRO A 106 -14.19 -2.30 5.21
N ALA A 107 -14.17 -3.57 4.80
CA ALA A 107 -13.86 -4.65 5.73
C ALA A 107 -12.36 -4.65 6.04
N THR A 108 -11.99 -4.73 7.31
CA THR A 108 -10.59 -4.76 7.77
C THR A 108 -9.76 -5.84 7.09
N SER A 109 -8.52 -5.50 6.72
CA SER A 109 -7.55 -6.41 6.13
C SER A 109 -7.33 -7.69 6.96
N VAL A 110 -7.11 -8.80 6.25
CA VAL A 110 -6.86 -10.11 6.84
C VAL A 110 -5.43 -10.53 6.54
N THR A 111 -4.60 -10.65 7.56
CA THR A 111 -3.25 -11.23 7.46
C THR A 111 -3.34 -12.75 7.24
N TYR A 112 -2.50 -13.28 6.34
CA TYR A 112 -2.42 -14.72 6.09
C TYR A 112 -1.50 -15.43 7.08
N ASP A 113 -2.08 -16.11 8.06
CA ASP A 113 -1.34 -17.00 8.95
C ASP A 113 -0.54 -18.07 8.18
N ASN A 114 0.61 -18.43 8.75
CA ASN A 114 1.55 -19.45 8.24
C ASN A 114 2.09 -19.18 6.82
N PHE A 115 2.19 -17.91 6.43
CA PHE A 115 2.92 -17.48 5.24
C PHE A 115 4.29 -16.93 5.65
N ASP A 116 5.36 -17.55 5.18
CA ASP A 116 6.75 -17.13 5.41
C ASP A 116 7.12 -16.04 4.40
N VAL A 117 7.38 -14.84 4.93
CA VAL A 117 7.77 -13.63 4.21
C VAL A 117 8.82 -12.87 5.03
N LYS A 118 9.78 -12.24 4.35
CA LYS A 118 10.82 -11.40 4.95
C LYS A 118 11.40 -10.44 3.89
N ALA A 119 12.19 -9.48 4.35
CA ALA A 119 12.98 -8.61 3.48
C ALA A 119 13.81 -9.40 2.45
N GLY A 120 13.86 -8.87 1.22
CA GLY A 120 14.53 -9.48 0.07
C GLY A 120 13.73 -10.56 -0.64
N ASP A 121 12.55 -10.95 -0.14
CA ASP A 121 11.66 -11.88 -0.86
C ASP A 121 11.00 -11.16 -2.04
N LEU A 122 11.01 -11.82 -3.20
CA LEU A 122 10.23 -11.40 -4.36
C LEU A 122 8.81 -11.98 -4.23
N LEU A 123 7.82 -11.09 -4.25
CA LEU A 123 6.39 -11.44 -4.25
C LEU A 123 5.77 -11.13 -5.61
N SER A 124 4.96 -12.04 -6.14
CA SER A 124 3.95 -11.69 -7.15
C SER A 124 2.63 -11.41 -6.45
N LEU A 125 2.11 -10.20 -6.64
CA LEU A 125 0.82 -9.75 -6.12
C LEU A 125 -0.13 -9.49 -7.30
N SER A 126 -1.41 -9.82 -7.13
CA SER A 126 -2.44 -9.47 -8.12
C SER A 126 -3.83 -9.40 -7.52
N VAL A 127 -4.65 -8.51 -8.05
CA VAL A 127 -6.09 -8.43 -7.82
C VAL A 127 -6.85 -8.55 -9.14
N SER A 128 -8.03 -9.18 -9.10
CA SER A 128 -8.88 -9.44 -10.26
C SER A 128 -10.36 -9.30 -9.87
N ALA A 129 -11.04 -8.31 -10.42
CA ALA A 129 -12.46 -8.03 -10.24
C ALA A 129 -13.29 -8.77 -11.32
N LYS A 130 -14.13 -9.71 -10.87
CA LYS A 130 -15.06 -10.47 -11.73
C LYS A 130 -16.36 -9.72 -11.98
N SER A 131 -16.73 -8.87 -11.03
CA SER A 131 -17.80 -7.87 -11.12
C SER A 131 -17.46 -6.72 -10.17
N LYS A 132 -18.29 -5.68 -10.12
CA LYS A 132 -18.16 -4.62 -9.13
C LYS A 132 -18.25 -5.10 -7.67
N THR A 133 -18.80 -6.29 -7.41
CA THR A 133 -19.06 -6.81 -6.05
C THR A 133 -18.43 -8.20 -5.81
N SER A 134 -17.57 -8.67 -6.72
CA SER A 134 -16.89 -9.96 -6.60
C SER A 134 -15.55 -9.98 -7.32
N GLY A 135 -14.60 -10.74 -6.79
CA GLY A 135 -13.23 -10.75 -7.29
C GLY A 135 -12.31 -11.67 -6.51
N SER A 136 -11.01 -11.52 -6.68
CA SER A 136 -10.00 -12.22 -5.88
C SER A 136 -8.69 -11.47 -5.78
N THR A 137 -8.02 -11.66 -4.65
CA THR A 137 -6.62 -11.33 -4.43
C THR A 137 -5.74 -12.55 -4.64
N SER A 138 -4.45 -12.38 -4.92
CA SER A 138 -3.47 -13.48 -4.91
C SER A 138 -2.08 -12.97 -4.56
N ILE A 139 -1.38 -13.76 -3.75
CA ILE A 139 0.01 -13.55 -3.35
C ILE A 139 0.78 -14.85 -3.60
N TYR A 140 1.97 -14.73 -4.20
CA TYR A 140 2.92 -15.82 -4.36
C TYR A 140 4.34 -15.37 -3.97
N ASN A 141 4.99 -16.09 -3.06
CA ASN A 141 6.38 -15.84 -2.68
C ASN A 141 7.31 -16.76 -3.46
N HIS A 142 8.20 -16.18 -4.28
CA HIS A 142 9.10 -16.92 -5.15
C HIS A 142 10.20 -17.67 -4.38
N ARG A 143 10.57 -17.24 -3.17
CA ARG A 143 11.54 -17.95 -2.32
C ARG A 143 10.96 -19.25 -1.75
N THR A 144 9.73 -19.18 -1.23
CA THR A 144 9.12 -20.29 -0.46
C THR A 144 8.23 -21.17 -1.32
N GLY A 145 7.81 -20.69 -2.49
CA GLY A 145 6.80 -21.33 -3.33
C GLY A 145 5.39 -21.27 -2.74
N GLN A 146 5.19 -20.57 -1.62
CA GLN A 146 3.88 -20.45 -0.99
C GLN A 146 2.96 -19.53 -1.79
N ARG A 147 1.69 -19.92 -1.90
CA ARG A 147 0.63 -19.15 -2.55
C ARG A 147 -0.58 -19.00 -1.64
N LYS A 148 -1.19 -17.82 -1.64
CA LYS A 148 -2.52 -17.56 -1.07
C LYS A 148 -3.39 -16.90 -2.14
N GLN A 149 -4.69 -17.15 -2.06
CA GLN A 149 -5.71 -16.54 -2.90
C GLN A 149 -7.01 -16.47 -2.09
N THR A 150 -7.60 -15.29 -1.99
CA THR A 150 -8.93 -15.12 -1.38
C THR A 150 -9.93 -14.79 -2.47
N GLN A 151 -11.11 -15.42 -2.42
CA GLN A 151 -12.24 -15.15 -3.31
C GLN A 151 -13.27 -14.34 -2.55
N TYR A 152 -13.77 -13.28 -3.19
CA TYR A 152 -14.74 -12.35 -2.61
C TYR A 152 -16.04 -12.37 -3.41
N THR A 153 -17.18 -12.40 -2.72
CA THR A 153 -18.53 -12.28 -3.28
C THR A 153 -19.37 -11.36 -2.40
N ASP A 154 -20.42 -10.77 -2.96
CA ASP A 154 -21.41 -9.96 -2.23
C ASP A 154 -20.80 -8.79 -1.44
N GLN A 155 -19.71 -8.22 -1.96
CA GLN A 155 -18.98 -7.12 -1.34
C GLN A 155 -19.50 -5.73 -1.77
N PRO A 156 -19.15 -4.65 -1.05
CA PRO A 156 -19.39 -3.27 -1.49
C PRO A 156 -18.83 -2.98 -2.89
N SER A 157 -19.51 -2.09 -3.63
CA SER A 157 -19.31 -1.93 -5.06
C SER A 157 -18.05 -1.13 -5.39
N LEU A 158 -17.12 -1.78 -6.08
CA LEU A 158 -16.05 -1.14 -6.86
C LEU A 158 -16.61 -0.24 -7.98
N CYS A 159 -15.85 0.78 -8.35
CA CYS A 159 -16.07 1.61 -9.52
C CYS A 159 -15.46 0.99 -10.78
N LEU A 160 -14.33 0.29 -10.63
CA LEU A 160 -13.45 -0.22 -11.69
C LEU A 160 -12.74 0.91 -12.44
N ASP A 161 -12.41 1.98 -11.73
CA ASP A 161 -11.86 3.22 -12.28
C ASP A 161 -10.34 3.27 -12.16
N TYR A 162 -9.74 2.74 -11.08
CA TYR A 162 -8.32 2.88 -10.80
C TYR A 162 -7.60 1.53 -10.69
N ALA A 163 -6.36 1.47 -11.20
CA ALA A 163 -5.38 0.42 -10.90
C ALA A 163 -4.17 1.07 -10.22
N GLU A 164 -3.68 0.48 -9.13
CA GLU A 164 -2.71 1.16 -8.27
C GLU A 164 -1.68 0.23 -7.61
N TRP A 165 -0.48 0.76 -7.40
CA TRP A 165 0.69 0.05 -6.87
C TRP A 165 1.43 0.96 -5.90
N ILE A 166 1.26 0.70 -4.61
CA ILE A 166 1.45 1.70 -3.56
C ILE A 166 2.41 1.19 -2.49
N VAL A 167 3.23 2.11 -1.97
CA VAL A 167 3.79 2.07 -0.63
C VAL A 167 2.98 3.01 0.25
N GLU A 168 2.49 2.49 1.37
CA GLU A 168 1.65 3.22 2.31
C GLU A 168 2.31 3.30 3.68
N SER A 169 2.18 4.45 4.34
CA SER A 169 2.39 4.56 5.78
C SER A 169 1.21 3.94 6.51
N GLU A 170 1.47 2.95 7.35
CA GLU A 170 0.44 2.40 8.24
C GLU A 170 0.10 3.44 9.33
N PHE A 171 -1.18 3.61 9.64
CA PHE A 171 -1.69 4.43 10.75
C PHE A 171 -2.57 3.54 11.65
N PHE A 172 -2.10 3.22 12.85
CA PHE A 172 -2.86 2.53 13.89
C PHE A 172 -3.27 3.55 14.97
N GLU A 173 -4.56 3.92 15.01
CA GLU A 173 -5.07 4.94 15.94
C GLU A 173 -5.07 4.49 17.43
N ASP A 174 -4.94 3.20 17.70
CA ASP A 174 -5.19 2.57 19.02
C ASP A 174 -3.96 2.52 19.97
N HIS A 175 -2.78 2.97 19.53
CA HIS A 175 -1.56 2.89 20.33
C HIS A 175 -1.17 4.25 20.95
N GLY A 176 -1.79 4.53 22.10
CA GLY A 176 -1.60 5.74 22.91
C GLY A 176 -0.20 5.90 23.54
N ILE A 177 0.82 6.05 22.70
CA ILE A 177 2.13 6.63 23.04
C ILE A 177 2.09 8.09 22.61
N ASP A 178 2.43 9.03 23.49
CA ASP A 178 2.37 10.50 23.25
C ASP A 178 3.31 11.04 22.14
N GLY A 179 3.90 10.16 21.32
CA GLY A 179 4.72 10.49 20.14
C GLY A 179 4.22 9.86 18.84
N GLY A 180 3.12 9.10 18.90
CA GLY A 180 2.43 8.50 17.76
C GLY A 180 3.27 7.63 16.85
N GLU A 181 2.76 7.44 15.64
CA GLU A 181 3.23 6.43 14.72
C GLU A 181 3.87 7.04 13.48
N LEU A 182 4.96 6.39 13.06
CA LEU A 182 5.84 6.87 12.02
C LEU A 182 5.83 5.89 10.86
N THR A 183 5.92 6.40 9.63
CA THR A 183 6.32 5.57 8.50
C THR A 183 7.68 4.95 8.81
N ALA A 184 7.79 3.62 8.79
CA ALA A 184 9.06 2.95 9.02
C ALA A 184 10.09 3.40 7.97
N ASN A 185 11.37 3.50 8.35
CA ASN A 185 12.44 3.73 7.38
C ASN A 185 12.60 2.45 6.54
N PHE A 186 12.49 2.52 5.21
CA PHE A 186 12.59 1.35 4.34
C PHE A 186 13.68 1.46 3.27
N THR A 187 14.34 0.34 2.97
CA THR A 187 15.12 0.22 1.73
C THR A 187 14.20 0.35 0.50
N PRO A 188 14.70 0.83 -0.66
CA PRO A 188 13.84 1.11 -1.81
C PRO A 188 12.96 -0.08 -2.24
N VAL A 189 11.66 0.18 -2.39
CA VAL A 189 10.67 -0.83 -2.80
C VAL A 189 10.60 -0.86 -4.32
N ASP A 190 11.11 -1.94 -4.89
CA ASP A 190 11.17 -2.14 -6.35
C ASP A 190 9.90 -2.81 -6.87
N PHE A 191 9.09 -2.04 -7.62
CA PHE A 191 7.91 -2.52 -8.33
C PHE A 191 8.29 -2.82 -9.78
N SER A 192 8.08 -4.06 -10.22
CA SER A 192 8.50 -4.56 -11.53
C SER A 192 7.41 -5.42 -12.18
N GLN A 193 7.36 -5.45 -13.50
CA GLN A 193 6.24 -6.08 -14.25
C GLN A 193 4.87 -5.54 -13.81
N VAL A 194 4.82 -4.24 -13.49
CA VAL A 194 3.61 -3.49 -13.17
C VAL A 194 2.65 -3.59 -14.37
N SER A 195 1.45 -4.10 -14.17
CA SER A 195 0.50 -4.33 -15.26
C SER A 195 -0.95 -4.30 -14.78
N TYR A 196 -1.81 -3.64 -15.55
CA TYR A 196 -3.27 -3.71 -15.41
C TYR A 196 -3.92 -4.36 -16.64
N LEU A 197 -5.14 -4.87 -16.47
CA LEU A 197 -5.99 -5.39 -17.54
C LEU A 197 -7.33 -4.65 -17.56
N THR A 198 -7.79 -4.26 -18.75
CA THR A 198 -9.10 -3.64 -18.95
C THR A 198 -10.18 -4.64 -19.34
N SER A 199 -11.44 -4.26 -19.16
CA SER A 199 -12.64 -5.03 -19.55
C SER A 199 -12.76 -5.29 -21.06
N ASP A 200 -12.03 -4.54 -21.91
CA ASP A 200 -11.85 -4.83 -23.34
C ASP A 200 -10.56 -5.61 -23.67
N HIS A 201 -10.00 -6.29 -22.66
CA HIS A 201 -8.82 -7.17 -22.71
C HIS A 201 -7.52 -6.49 -23.21
N LYS A 202 -7.34 -5.20 -22.94
CA LYS A 202 -6.07 -4.51 -23.17
C LYS A 202 -5.24 -4.52 -21.91
N THR A 203 -3.98 -4.90 -22.02
CA THR A 203 -2.99 -4.72 -20.96
C THR A 203 -2.34 -3.34 -21.09
N GLY A 204 -1.99 -2.75 -19.96
CA GLY A 204 -1.19 -1.53 -19.91
C GLY A 204 -0.37 -1.47 -18.63
N THR A 205 0.38 -0.38 -18.45
CA THR A 205 1.28 -0.17 -17.32
C THR A 205 1.39 1.33 -16.99
N VAL A 206 2.09 1.65 -15.90
CA VAL A 206 2.34 3.03 -15.45
C VAL A 206 3.29 3.78 -16.40
N ALA A 207 2.94 5.04 -16.65
CA ALA A 207 3.80 6.07 -17.22
C ALA A 207 4.53 6.86 -16.11
N VAL A 208 5.34 7.84 -16.50
CA VAL A 208 6.01 8.75 -15.56
C VAL A 208 5.00 9.63 -14.82
N ASP A 209 3.98 10.11 -15.53
CA ASP A 209 2.98 11.06 -15.00
C ASP A 209 1.96 10.41 -14.06
N ASP A 210 1.87 9.07 -14.06
CA ASP A 210 1.04 8.27 -13.15
C ASP A 210 1.65 8.16 -11.74
N LEU A 211 2.92 8.55 -11.58
CA LEU A 211 3.65 8.44 -10.31
C LEU A 211 3.41 9.62 -9.38
N PHE A 212 3.44 9.34 -8.08
CA PHE A 212 3.16 10.34 -7.05
C PHE A 212 3.93 10.04 -5.74
N ASN A 213 4.18 11.08 -4.95
CA ASN A 213 5.02 11.01 -3.75
C ASN A 213 4.20 11.02 -2.45
N MET A 214 4.78 10.46 -1.38
CA MET A 214 4.23 10.55 -0.03
C MET A 214 4.80 11.77 0.66
N VAL A 215 3.92 12.66 1.13
CA VAL A 215 4.26 13.97 1.70
C VAL A 215 3.50 14.15 3.01
N GLN A 216 4.22 14.27 4.12
CA GLN A 216 3.65 14.33 5.48
C GLN A 216 4.01 15.64 6.19
N ASN A 217 3.17 16.03 7.15
CA ASN A 217 3.36 17.18 8.05
C ASN A 217 3.69 18.48 7.27
N ASP A 218 4.81 19.15 7.55
CA ASP A 218 5.28 20.41 6.92
C ASP A 218 5.67 20.28 5.42
N ASN A 219 4.83 19.63 4.61
CA ASN A 219 5.08 19.27 3.21
C ASN A 219 6.41 18.52 3.03
N THR A 220 6.79 17.71 4.02
CA THR A 220 8.00 16.88 3.99
C THR A 220 7.75 15.67 3.11
N THR A 221 8.44 15.57 1.97
CA THR A 221 8.49 14.30 1.23
C THR A 221 9.14 13.24 2.12
N VAL A 222 8.42 12.15 2.35
CA VAL A 222 8.87 10.98 3.13
C VAL A 222 9.21 9.83 2.18
N ALA A 223 8.42 9.64 1.13
CA ALA A 223 8.70 8.67 0.07
C ALA A 223 8.60 9.27 -1.33
N GLU A 224 9.63 9.04 -2.15
CA GLU A 224 9.73 9.51 -3.54
C GLU A 224 9.55 8.34 -4.52
N SER A 225 8.63 8.50 -5.48
CA SER A 225 8.39 7.55 -6.56
C SER A 225 9.24 7.90 -7.78
N CYS A 226 10.19 7.03 -8.14
CA CYS A 226 11.07 7.21 -9.29
C CYS A 226 10.74 6.20 -10.40
N TYR A 227 10.35 6.69 -11.57
CA TYR A 227 10.23 5.86 -12.78
C TYR A 227 11.59 5.24 -13.16
N LYS A 228 11.60 3.97 -13.57
CA LYS A 228 12.81 3.29 -14.06
C LYS A 228 12.72 2.99 -15.56
N SER A 229 11.65 2.33 -15.98
CA SER A 229 11.36 1.96 -17.36
C SER A 229 9.91 1.51 -17.49
N GLU A 230 9.44 1.21 -18.70
CA GLU A 230 8.12 0.61 -18.92
C GLU A 230 7.91 -0.61 -17.99
N GLY A 231 6.80 -0.67 -17.27
CA GLY A 231 6.53 -1.74 -16.31
C GLY A 231 7.30 -1.69 -14.99
N ASN A 232 8.12 -0.67 -14.73
CA ASN A 232 9.06 -0.66 -13.60
C ASN A 232 9.26 0.73 -12.98
N PHE A 233 9.06 0.83 -11.66
CA PHE A 233 9.38 2.02 -10.86
C PHE A 233 9.92 1.60 -9.48
N VAL A 234 10.40 2.57 -8.70
CA VAL A 234 10.86 2.33 -7.32
C VAL A 234 10.30 3.41 -6.42
N VAL A 235 9.86 3.04 -5.22
CA VAL A 235 9.57 3.99 -4.15
C VAL A 235 10.75 4.01 -3.19
N ARG A 236 11.27 5.20 -2.89
CA ARG A 236 12.42 5.41 -2.01
C ARG A 236 12.00 6.14 -0.76
N PHE A 237 12.33 5.58 0.40
CA PHE A 237 12.34 6.38 1.63
C PHE A 237 13.39 7.49 1.49
N THR A 238 13.04 8.70 1.92
CA THR A 238 13.90 9.89 1.79
C THR A 238 14.36 10.39 3.15
N GLN A 239 13.42 10.65 4.06
CA GLN A 239 13.64 11.11 5.43
C GLN A 239 12.36 10.90 6.26
N PRO A 240 12.47 10.74 7.59
CA PRO A 240 11.30 10.75 8.46
C PRO A 240 10.70 12.16 8.52
N ALA A 241 9.37 12.26 8.67
CA ALA A 241 8.71 13.49 9.06
C ALA A 241 8.42 13.51 10.57
N SER A 242 8.33 14.69 11.18
CA SER A 242 8.00 14.85 12.60
C SER A 242 6.50 14.61 12.85
N TRP A 243 6.16 13.72 13.78
CA TRP A 243 4.75 13.48 14.13
C TRP A 243 4.16 14.68 14.87
N HIS A 244 3.28 15.42 14.19
CA HIS A 244 2.51 16.54 14.73
C HIS A 244 1.02 16.29 14.47
N PRO A 245 0.31 15.59 15.38
CA PRO A 245 -1.07 15.14 15.13
C PRO A 245 -2.11 16.28 15.12
N TRP A 246 -1.74 17.50 15.49
CA TRP A 246 -2.67 18.59 15.79
C TRP A 246 -2.18 20.00 15.36
N GLU A 247 -1.39 20.12 14.29
CA GLU A 247 -1.16 21.39 13.57
C GLU A 247 -1.67 21.33 12.13
#